data_AF-A0A9E2YXG8-F1
#
_entry.id   AF-A0A9E2YXG8-F1
#
_cell.length_a   1.000
_cell.length_b   1.000
_cell.length_c   1.000
_cell.angle_alpha   90.00
_cell.angle_beta   90.00
_cell.angle_gamma   90.00
#
_symmetry.space_group_name_H-M   'P 1'
#
loop_
_entity.id
_entity.type
_entity.pdbx_description
1 polymer ?
#
loop_
_entity_poly.entity_id
_entity_poly.type
_entity_poly.pdbx_seq_one_letter_code
_entity_poly.pdbx_strand_id
1 'polypeptide(L)'
;MLGTLSRVYIRVIRRFGLCLIALWGCCVAQEEPHIRVDVRLVNVAFAVRDTAGHLLTNLTKDDFEVLDDGQPQAISYFARSADLRLTLGLVVDVSGSQEHFVKQHEKDLEQFLRDVLTPRDRAFLLRFGNHLRLGCDFSSSPEELVDGLRGQSKSFRKRDGAEYPEIVPDLREGGTAYYDALYYATMLKLASAEGPRKAIVMFSDGEDNSSAHHMLDVIEAAQRENVILFGLRYTETARGGRLTARNRYGISVMARLARDTGGLDFDAQKANLHDSFQAIGEQLRSSYELAYHSTVPSDGTFHKLVIRAKKPGLIVRTKTGYFGRQ
;
A
#
# COMPACT_ATOMS: atom_id res chain seq x y z
N MET A 1 61.27 23.14 -68.71
CA MET A 1 62.19 23.74 -67.72
C MET A 1 62.29 22.75 -66.57
N LEU A 2 63.39 21.99 -66.50
CA LEU A 2 64.45 22.12 -65.49
C LEU A 2 63.91 21.81 -64.07
N GLY A 3 64.35 20.77 -63.36
CA GLY A 3 65.48 19.90 -63.56
C GLY A 3 65.47 18.73 -62.56
N THR A 4 66.18 17.69 -62.96
CA THR A 4 66.60 16.49 -62.25
C THR A 4 67.66 16.79 -61.18
N LEU A 5 67.88 15.79 -60.30
CA LEU A 5 68.99 15.52 -59.35
C LEU A 5 68.41 15.37 -57.92
N SER A 6 68.61 14.29 -57.15
CA SER A 6 69.87 13.58 -56.90
C SER A 6 69.65 12.27 -56.11
N ARG A 7 70.41 11.21 -56.47
CA ARG A 7 71.11 10.17 -55.64
C ARG A 7 70.28 9.42 -54.57
N VAL A 8 69.92 8.13 -54.69
CA VAL A 8 70.65 6.83 -54.82
C VAL A 8 71.39 6.35 -53.53
N TYR A 9 71.07 5.09 -53.15
CA TYR A 9 71.67 4.12 -52.17
C TYR A 9 71.10 4.18 -50.74
N ILE A 10 70.51 3.12 -50.14
CA ILE A 10 71.05 1.78 -49.77
C ILE A 10 69.82 0.83 -49.55
N ARG A 11 69.53 -0.21 -50.37
CA ARG A 11 69.88 -1.65 -50.20
C ARG A 11 69.72 -2.16 -48.74
N VAL A 12 68.98 -3.19 -48.31
CA VAL A 12 68.43 -4.46 -48.80
C VAL A 12 67.47 -4.89 -47.64
N ILE A 13 66.34 -5.60 -47.82
CA ILE A 13 66.19 -7.02 -47.40
C ILE A 13 64.70 -7.40 -47.34
N ARG A 14 64.40 -8.48 -48.08
CA ARG A 14 63.36 -9.52 -47.87
C ARG A 14 61.90 -9.12 -48.02
N ARG A 15 61.25 -9.65 -49.08
CA ARG A 15 60.41 -10.86 -49.04
C ARG A 15 59.19 -10.66 -48.15
N PHE A 16 58.04 -10.50 -48.79
CA PHE A 16 56.76 -11.21 -48.56
C PHE A 16 55.64 -10.37 -49.19
N GLY A 17 55.55 -10.44 -50.51
CA GLY A 17 54.30 -10.14 -51.21
C GLY A 17 53.40 -11.38 -51.14
N LEU A 18 52.09 -11.14 -51.03
CA LEU A 18 50.98 -12.08 -50.78
C LEU A 18 50.75 -12.46 -49.30
N CYS A 19 49.96 -11.65 -48.60
CA CYS A 19 48.91 -12.09 -47.65
C CYS A 19 48.20 -10.85 -47.06
N LEU A 20 47.45 -10.11 -47.87
CA LEU A 20 46.72 -8.91 -47.42
C LEU A 20 45.23 -8.92 -47.78
N ILE A 21 44.59 -10.10 -47.82
CA ILE A 21 43.12 -10.23 -47.93
C ILE A 21 42.57 -11.39 -47.07
N ALA A 22 43.05 -11.58 -45.83
CA ALA A 22 42.49 -12.62 -44.95
C ALA A 22 42.53 -12.28 -43.47
N LEU A 23 42.29 -11.02 -43.11
CA LEU A 23 42.09 -10.60 -41.71
C LEU A 23 40.96 -9.56 -41.65
N TRP A 24 39.80 -9.90 -42.21
CA TRP A 24 38.55 -9.19 -41.92
C TRP A 24 37.70 -10.07 -41.02
N GLY A 25 37.88 -9.84 -39.72
CA GLY A 25 36.84 -9.88 -38.70
C GLY A 25 35.91 -11.10 -38.67
N CYS A 26 36.38 -12.21 -38.11
CA CYS A 26 35.51 -12.99 -37.24
C CYS A 26 35.72 -12.52 -35.80
N CYS A 27 35.36 -11.26 -35.52
CA CYS A 27 34.90 -10.93 -34.17
C CYS A 27 33.51 -11.55 -34.07
N VAL A 28 33.44 -12.81 -33.69
CA VAL A 28 32.21 -13.33 -33.10
C VAL A 28 32.04 -12.49 -31.84
N ALA A 29 31.11 -11.54 -31.87
CA ALA A 29 30.60 -10.91 -30.66
C ALA A 29 30.02 -12.08 -29.85
N GLN A 30 30.82 -12.61 -28.93
CA GLN A 30 30.33 -13.48 -27.90
C GLN A 30 29.49 -12.55 -27.02
N GLU A 31 28.18 -12.51 -27.28
CA GLU A 31 27.24 -11.95 -26.32
C GLU A 31 27.58 -12.64 -25.00
N GLU A 32 28.16 -11.90 -24.07
CA GLU A 32 28.32 -12.39 -22.70
C GLU A 32 26.93 -12.86 -22.30
N PRO A 33 26.75 -14.10 -21.82
CA PRO A 33 25.46 -14.54 -21.34
C PRO A 33 25.09 -13.59 -20.20
N HIS A 34 24.27 -12.60 -20.51
CA HIS A 34 23.68 -11.71 -19.55
C HIS A 34 22.70 -12.58 -18.79
N ILE A 35 23.16 -13.22 -17.72
CA ILE A 35 22.29 -13.91 -16.79
C ILE A 35 21.44 -12.81 -16.14
N ARG A 36 20.30 -12.51 -16.76
CA ARG A 36 19.22 -11.79 -16.10
C ARG A 36 18.63 -12.77 -15.09
N VAL A 37 19.16 -12.75 -13.88
CA VAL A 37 18.45 -13.33 -12.75
C VAL A 37 17.29 -12.39 -12.48
N ASP A 38 16.13 -12.71 -13.04
CA ASP A 38 14.87 -12.07 -12.68
C ASP A 38 14.53 -12.51 -11.26
N VAL A 39 15.05 -11.79 -10.26
CA VAL A 39 14.82 -12.08 -8.85
C VAL A 39 13.40 -11.64 -8.50
N ARG A 40 12.44 -12.54 -8.70
CA ARG A 40 11.02 -12.36 -8.32
C ARG A 40 10.82 -12.58 -6.83
N LEU A 41 11.46 -11.76 -6.02
CA LEU A 41 11.31 -11.82 -4.56
C LEU A 41 9.98 -11.18 -4.17
N VAL A 42 9.04 -12.00 -3.71
CA VAL A 42 7.76 -11.53 -3.16
C VAL A 42 7.91 -11.38 -1.66
N ASN A 43 7.80 -10.14 -1.18
CA ASN A 43 7.82 -9.82 0.25
C ASN A 43 6.39 -9.70 0.77
N VAL A 44 6.10 -10.36 1.89
CA VAL A 44 4.77 -10.38 2.48
C VAL A 44 4.86 -10.19 3.98
N ALA A 45 4.21 -9.11 4.46
CA ALA A 45 3.90 -8.95 5.87
C ALA A 45 2.57 -9.62 6.21
N PHE A 46 2.50 -10.27 7.37
CA PHE A 46 1.29 -10.90 7.87
C PHE A 46 1.24 -10.94 9.39
N ALA A 47 0.04 -11.03 9.94
CA ALA A 47 -0.21 -11.22 11.36
C ALA A 47 -0.91 -12.55 11.59
N VAL A 48 -0.72 -13.12 12.79
CA VAL A 48 -1.37 -14.37 13.18
C VAL A 48 -2.08 -14.16 14.50
N ARG A 49 -3.36 -14.53 14.54
CA ARG A 49 -4.16 -14.49 15.76
C ARG A 49 -4.67 -15.88 16.11
N ASP A 50 -4.91 -16.12 17.39
CA ASP A 50 -5.68 -17.29 17.84
C ASP A 50 -7.19 -17.06 17.62
N THR A 51 -8.01 -18.07 17.96
CA THR A 51 -9.48 -17.96 17.88
C THR A 51 -10.09 -16.99 18.89
N ALA A 52 -9.36 -16.62 19.95
CA ALA A 52 -9.76 -15.62 20.93
C ALA A 52 -9.42 -14.19 20.47
N GLY A 53 -8.64 -14.05 19.40
CA GLY A 53 -8.22 -12.78 18.83
C GLY A 53 -6.86 -12.28 19.31
N HIS A 54 -6.13 -13.01 20.14
CA HIS A 54 -4.81 -12.59 20.61
C HIS A 54 -3.75 -12.71 19.51
N LEU A 55 -2.86 -11.71 19.41
CA LEU A 55 -1.75 -11.75 18.48
C LEU A 55 -0.68 -12.76 18.92
N LEU A 56 -0.31 -13.67 18.03
CA LEU A 56 0.72 -14.68 18.28
C LEU A 56 2.04 -14.25 17.66
N THR A 57 3.09 -14.18 18.47
CA THR A 57 4.37 -13.57 18.08
C THR A 57 5.60 -14.47 18.24
N ASN A 58 5.39 -15.75 18.54
CA ASN A 58 6.42 -16.77 18.78
C ASN A 58 6.41 -17.92 17.76
N LEU A 59 5.90 -17.68 16.55
CA LEU A 59 5.85 -18.67 15.46
C LEU A 59 7.11 -18.60 14.59
N THR A 60 7.40 -19.71 13.92
CA THR A 60 8.56 -19.90 13.05
C THR A 60 8.12 -20.15 11.61
N LYS A 61 9.04 -20.05 10.65
CA LYS A 61 8.73 -20.33 9.23
C LYS A 61 8.10 -21.71 9.01
N ASP A 62 8.48 -22.69 9.84
CA ASP A 62 8.03 -24.08 9.69
C ASP A 62 6.56 -24.27 10.08
N ASP A 63 5.97 -23.30 10.78
CA ASP A 63 4.54 -23.26 11.11
C ASP A 63 3.66 -22.87 9.91
N PHE A 64 4.25 -22.47 8.78
CA PHE A 64 3.52 -21.91 7.65
C PHE A 64 3.75 -22.68 6.34
N GLU A 65 2.74 -22.60 5.48
CA GLU A 65 2.78 -22.97 4.06
C GLU A 65 2.40 -21.73 3.24
N VAL A 66 3.14 -21.48 2.15
CA VAL A 66 2.87 -20.40 1.20
C VAL A 66 2.48 -21.01 -0.13
N LEU A 67 1.34 -20.58 -0.67
CA LEU A 67 0.87 -20.93 -2.00
C LEU A 67 0.78 -19.65 -2.84
N ASP A 68 1.35 -19.71 -4.04
CA ASP A 68 1.30 -18.65 -5.05
C ASP A 68 0.61 -19.21 -6.30
N ASP A 69 -0.57 -18.68 -6.62
CA ASP A 69 -1.53 -19.27 -7.56
C ASP A 69 -1.80 -20.78 -7.33
N GLY A 70 -1.81 -21.16 -6.05
CA GLY A 70 -2.00 -22.54 -5.61
C GLY A 70 -0.75 -23.42 -5.67
N GLN A 71 0.38 -22.90 -6.19
CA GLN A 71 1.65 -23.61 -6.22
C GLN A 71 2.44 -23.38 -4.92
N PRO A 72 2.89 -24.44 -4.23
CA PRO A 72 3.71 -24.31 -3.02
C PRO A 72 5.02 -23.58 -3.28
N GLN A 73 5.35 -22.63 -2.40
CA GLN A 73 6.59 -21.84 -2.48
C GLN A 73 7.47 -22.07 -1.26
N ALA A 74 8.77 -22.18 -1.49
CA ALA A 74 9.75 -22.29 -0.42
C ALA A 74 10.02 -20.92 0.21
N ILE A 75 9.82 -20.80 1.53
CA ILE A 75 10.13 -19.59 2.28
C ILE A 75 11.65 -19.42 2.33
N SER A 76 12.15 -18.39 1.64
CA SER A 76 13.58 -18.04 1.55
C SER A 76 14.04 -17.15 2.71
N TYR A 77 13.14 -16.31 3.22
CA TYR A 77 13.37 -15.43 4.36
C TYR A 77 12.16 -15.44 5.27
N PHE A 78 12.41 -15.40 6.58
CA PHE A 78 11.38 -15.26 7.58
C PHE A 78 11.93 -14.48 8.76
N ALA A 79 11.23 -13.42 9.15
CA ALA A 79 11.55 -12.65 10.33
C ALA A 79 10.28 -12.21 11.04
N ARG A 80 10.45 -11.86 12.31
CA ARG A 80 9.47 -11.08 13.05
C ARG A 80 9.95 -9.64 13.09
N SER A 81 9.09 -8.74 12.67
CA SER A 81 9.28 -7.30 12.80
C SER A 81 8.48 -6.81 13.99
N ALA A 82 9.15 -6.12 14.91
CA ALA A 82 8.57 -5.53 16.11
C ALA A 82 8.97 -4.06 16.22
N ASP A 83 8.12 -3.24 16.84
CA ASP A 83 8.33 -1.80 17.05
C ASP A 83 8.64 -1.03 15.75
N LEU A 84 7.96 -1.41 14.65
CA LEU A 84 8.10 -0.72 13.37
C LEU A 84 7.54 0.70 13.45
N ARG A 85 8.26 1.64 12.81
CA ARG A 85 7.77 2.99 12.55
C ARG A 85 6.59 2.95 11.59
N LEU A 86 5.50 3.58 11.97
CA LEU A 86 4.27 3.63 11.21
C LEU A 86 4.22 4.88 10.33
N THR A 87 3.73 4.69 9.10
CA THR A 87 3.30 5.77 8.21
C THR A 87 1.82 5.57 7.91
N LEU A 88 0.98 6.44 8.45
CA LEU A 88 -0.48 6.28 8.42
C LEU A 88 -1.15 7.32 7.53
N GLY A 89 -2.16 6.89 6.78
CA GLY A 89 -3.18 7.77 6.21
C GLY A 89 -4.45 7.69 7.04
N LEU A 90 -4.89 8.80 7.61
CA LEU A 90 -6.15 8.92 8.35
C LEU A 90 -7.17 9.47 7.37
N VAL A 91 -8.07 8.62 6.88
CA VAL A 91 -9.03 8.99 5.83
C VAL A 91 -10.42 9.09 6.45
N VAL A 92 -10.92 10.30 6.61
CA VAL A 92 -12.14 10.58 7.38
C VAL A 92 -13.26 11.07 6.46
N ASP A 93 -14.39 10.38 6.53
CA ASP A 93 -15.60 10.73 5.79
C ASP A 93 -16.33 11.87 6.50
N VAL A 94 -16.47 12.98 5.78
CA VAL A 94 -17.20 14.17 6.21
C VAL A 94 -18.39 14.45 5.28
N SER A 95 -18.86 13.45 4.55
CA SER A 95 -20.05 13.55 3.70
C SER A 95 -21.33 13.70 4.52
N GLY A 96 -22.43 14.06 3.83
CA GLY A 96 -23.71 14.34 4.49
C GLY A 96 -24.28 13.18 5.32
N SER A 97 -24.06 11.91 4.93
CA SER A 97 -24.49 10.74 5.73
C SER A 97 -23.71 10.61 7.04
N GLN A 98 -22.54 11.25 7.13
CA GLN A 98 -21.66 11.19 8.28
C GLN A 98 -21.77 12.41 9.21
N GLU A 99 -22.65 13.38 8.90
CA GLU A 99 -22.81 14.63 9.68
C GLU A 99 -23.07 14.36 11.17
N HIS A 100 -23.85 13.34 11.49
CA HIS A 100 -24.19 12.96 12.87
C HIS A 100 -23.03 12.28 13.61
N PHE A 101 -22.04 11.76 12.88
CA PHE A 101 -20.86 11.10 13.42
C PHE A 101 -19.64 12.00 13.52
N VAL A 102 -19.65 13.24 13.02
CA VAL A 102 -18.46 14.12 13.01
C VAL A 102 -17.80 14.25 14.37
N LYS A 103 -18.57 14.54 15.43
CA LYS A 103 -18.01 14.63 16.80
C LYS A 103 -17.50 13.28 17.32
N GLN A 104 -18.08 12.19 16.85
CA GLN A 104 -17.64 10.85 17.21
C GLN A 104 -16.33 10.51 16.47
N HIS A 105 -16.22 10.80 15.17
CA HIS A 105 -14.99 10.71 14.40
C HIS A 105 -13.85 11.50 15.05
N GLU A 106 -14.10 12.74 15.49
CA GLU A 106 -13.09 13.54 16.21
C GLU A 106 -12.59 12.84 17.48
N LYS A 107 -13.50 12.37 18.33
CA LYS A 107 -13.15 11.67 19.58
C LYS A 107 -12.41 10.37 19.32
N ASP A 108 -12.88 9.58 18.36
CA ASP A 108 -12.32 8.27 18.04
C ASP A 108 -10.95 8.41 17.37
N LEU A 109 -10.78 9.40 16.50
CA LEU A 109 -9.48 9.76 15.93
C LEU A 109 -8.50 10.19 17.02
N GLU A 110 -8.92 11.08 17.93
CA GLU A 110 -8.09 11.56 19.03
C GLU A 110 -7.66 10.40 19.94
N GLN A 111 -8.58 9.47 20.23
CA GLN A 111 -8.28 8.27 21.01
C GLN A 111 -7.36 7.30 20.27
N PHE A 112 -7.61 7.03 18.98
CA PHE A 112 -6.75 6.17 18.16
C PHE A 112 -5.32 6.71 18.11
N LEU A 113 -5.15 8.02 17.90
CA LEU A 113 -3.83 8.63 17.84
C LEU A 113 -3.09 8.54 19.17
N ARG A 114 -3.79 8.70 20.30
CA ARG A 114 -3.19 8.47 21.63
C ARG A 114 -2.76 7.03 21.86
N ASP A 115 -3.58 6.08 21.43
CA ASP A 115 -3.37 4.66 21.69
C ASP A 115 -2.31 4.04 20.76
N VAL A 116 -2.17 4.58 19.55
CA VAL A 116 -1.38 3.95 18.48
C VAL A 116 -0.18 4.77 18.03
N LEU A 117 -0.24 6.11 18.01
CA LEU A 117 0.83 6.95 17.47
C LEU A 117 1.94 7.18 18.51
N THR A 118 3.19 7.01 18.10
CA THR A 118 4.39 7.35 18.88
C THR A 118 5.16 8.48 18.19
N PRO A 119 6.10 9.16 18.89
CA PRO A 119 6.87 10.24 18.29
C PRO A 119 7.73 9.87 17.07
N ARG A 120 7.97 8.58 16.82
CA ARG A 120 8.72 8.11 15.64
C ARG A 120 7.83 7.93 14.40
N ASP A 121 6.53 7.87 14.61
CA ASP A 121 5.55 7.63 13.55
C ASP A 121 5.16 8.95 12.90
N ARG A 122 4.52 8.83 11.74
CA ARG A 122 3.92 9.97 11.07
C ARG A 122 2.58 9.56 10.48
N ALA A 123 1.65 10.49 10.48
CA ALA A 123 0.37 10.32 9.82
C ALA A 123 0.01 11.58 9.05
N PHE A 124 -0.77 11.46 7.98
CA PHE A 124 -1.48 12.59 7.38
C PHE A 124 -2.97 12.39 7.56
N LEU A 125 -3.74 13.47 7.46
CA LEU A 125 -5.20 13.41 7.51
C LEU A 125 -5.81 13.90 6.20
N LEU A 126 -6.60 13.02 5.57
CA LEU A 126 -7.40 13.30 4.39
C LEU A 126 -8.87 13.28 4.77
N ARG A 127 -9.60 14.31 4.38
CA ARG A 127 -11.06 14.37 4.49
C ARG A 127 -11.68 14.18 3.12
N PHE A 128 -12.78 13.46 3.06
CA PHE A 128 -13.52 13.28 1.82
C PHE A 128 -15.03 13.40 2.01
N GLY A 129 -15.70 13.67 0.89
CA GLY A 129 -17.12 13.95 0.74
C GLY A 129 -17.25 14.47 -0.67
N ASN A 130 -17.77 15.69 -0.85
CA ASN A 130 -17.79 16.36 -2.16
C ASN A 130 -16.37 16.61 -2.71
N HIS A 131 -15.41 16.89 -1.82
CA HIS A 131 -14.02 17.18 -2.18
C HIS A 131 -13.05 16.32 -1.37
N LEU A 132 -11.88 16.04 -1.95
CA LEU A 132 -10.76 15.40 -1.27
C LEU A 132 -9.79 16.47 -0.79
N ARG A 133 -9.72 16.66 0.53
CA ARG A 133 -8.99 17.80 1.14
C ARG A 133 -8.00 17.30 2.18
N LEU A 134 -6.75 17.73 2.04
CA LEU A 134 -5.70 17.41 3.00
C LEU A 134 -5.90 18.26 4.27
N GLY A 135 -6.45 17.66 5.33
CA GLY A 135 -6.66 18.30 6.62
C GLY A 135 -5.35 18.57 7.36
N CYS A 136 -4.41 17.64 7.25
CA CYS A 136 -3.05 17.79 7.77
C CYS A 136 -2.10 16.97 6.91
N ASP A 137 -0.93 17.52 6.57
CA ASP A 137 0.13 16.73 5.95
C ASP A 137 0.78 15.80 7.00
N PHE A 138 1.86 15.10 6.66
CA PHE A 138 2.58 14.22 7.56
C PHE A 138 3.03 14.97 8.81
N SER A 139 2.46 14.56 9.93
CA SER A 139 2.80 15.04 11.27
C SER A 139 2.94 13.86 12.22
N SER A 140 3.78 14.03 13.23
CA SER A 140 3.87 13.14 14.39
C SER A 140 3.06 13.66 15.58
N SER A 141 2.37 14.80 15.43
CA SER A 141 1.58 15.44 16.48
C SER A 141 0.11 15.02 16.38
N PRO A 142 -0.43 14.29 17.39
CA PRO A 142 -1.85 13.99 17.45
C PRO A 142 -2.73 15.25 17.42
N GLU A 143 -2.29 16.33 18.06
CA GLU A 143 -3.03 17.60 18.11
C GLU A 143 -3.19 18.21 16.71
N GLU A 144 -2.11 18.30 15.93
CA GLU A 144 -2.16 18.84 14.56
C GLU A 144 -3.05 18.00 13.64
N LEU A 145 -3.03 16.68 13.80
CA LEU A 145 -3.86 15.77 13.03
C LEU A 145 -5.35 15.95 13.36
N VAL A 146 -5.70 16.01 14.64
CA VAL A 146 -7.09 16.19 15.09
C VAL A 146 -7.60 17.59 14.71
N ASP A 147 -6.77 18.63 14.81
CA ASP A 147 -7.12 19.97 14.36
C ASP A 147 -7.36 20.05 12.84
N GLY A 148 -6.69 19.18 12.07
CA GLY A 148 -6.97 18.97 10.65
C GLY A 148 -8.41 18.50 10.36
N LEU A 149 -9.06 17.84 11.33
CA LEU A 149 -10.46 17.39 11.22
C LEU A 149 -11.46 18.45 11.70
N ARG A 150 -11.15 19.18 12.79
CA ARG A 150 -12.04 20.13 13.47
C ARG A 150 -12.46 21.38 12.65
N GLY A 151 -11.89 21.60 11.47
CA GLY A 151 -12.32 22.67 10.54
C GLY A 151 -13.78 22.49 10.12
N GLN A 152 -14.56 23.58 10.01
CA GLN A 152 -16.02 23.50 9.86
C GLN A 152 -16.44 22.56 8.71
N SER A 153 -17.00 21.42 9.10
CA SER A 153 -17.37 20.26 8.27
C SER A 153 -18.15 20.60 6.99
N LYS A 154 -18.82 21.77 6.93
CA LYS A 154 -19.61 22.22 5.77
C LYS A 154 -18.87 23.05 4.73
N SER A 155 -17.72 23.65 5.05
CA SER A 155 -17.04 24.59 4.13
C SER A 155 -15.65 24.17 3.69
N PHE A 156 -15.12 23.05 4.21
CA PHE A 156 -13.70 22.70 4.05
C PHE A 156 -12.77 23.88 4.35
N ARG A 157 -13.17 24.78 5.27
CA ARG A 157 -12.37 25.92 5.72
C ARG A 157 -11.74 25.66 7.07
N LYS A 158 -10.50 26.12 7.19
CA LYS A 158 -9.74 26.26 8.42
C LYS A 158 -10.40 27.33 9.31
N ARG A 159 -9.97 27.38 10.57
CA ARG A 159 -10.48 28.35 11.56
C ARG A 159 -10.24 29.81 11.16
N ASP A 160 -9.22 30.07 10.36
CA ASP A 160 -8.88 31.39 9.81
C ASP A 160 -9.64 31.74 8.51
N GLY A 161 -10.52 30.86 8.03
CA GLY A 161 -11.31 31.04 6.81
C GLY A 161 -10.62 30.56 5.53
N ALA A 162 -9.36 30.13 5.58
CA ALA A 162 -8.67 29.57 4.41
C ALA A 162 -9.16 28.15 4.09
N GLU A 163 -9.17 27.75 2.82
CA GLU A 163 -9.55 26.39 2.44
C GLU A 163 -8.40 25.41 2.64
N TYR A 164 -8.73 24.15 2.95
CA TYR A 164 -7.71 23.11 2.97
C TYR A 164 -7.28 22.77 1.53
N PRO A 165 -6.00 22.41 1.30
CA PRO A 165 -5.51 22.05 -0.04
C PRO A 165 -6.33 20.90 -0.63
N GLU A 166 -6.73 21.05 -1.89
CA GLU A 166 -7.39 20.00 -2.65
C GLU A 166 -6.36 19.06 -3.27
N ILE A 167 -6.62 17.76 -3.20
CA ILE A 167 -5.70 16.74 -3.76
C ILE A 167 -5.95 16.52 -5.26
N VAL A 168 -7.18 16.74 -5.73
CA VAL A 168 -7.58 16.57 -7.13
C VAL A 168 -8.50 17.72 -7.54
N PRO A 169 -8.28 18.37 -8.71
CA PRO A 169 -9.11 19.47 -9.16
C PRO A 169 -10.59 19.11 -9.28
N ASP A 170 -11.42 20.10 -8.96
CA ASP A 170 -12.86 20.02 -8.84
C ASP A 170 -13.55 19.53 -10.15
N LEU A 171 -14.28 18.42 -10.05
CA LEU A 171 -15.17 17.91 -11.11
C LEU A 171 -16.52 17.42 -10.54
N ARG A 172 -16.82 17.64 -9.24
CA ARG A 172 -17.79 16.80 -8.51
C ARG A 172 -18.70 17.59 -7.59
N GLU A 173 -19.95 17.78 -8.00
CA GLU A 173 -20.99 18.35 -7.13
C GLU A 173 -21.78 17.23 -6.41
N GLY A 174 -21.87 17.31 -5.08
CA GLY A 174 -22.87 16.57 -4.27
C GLY A 174 -22.65 15.07 -4.07
N GLY A 175 -21.41 14.57 -4.21
CA GLY A 175 -21.07 13.15 -4.08
C GLY A 175 -20.18 12.80 -2.89
N THR A 176 -20.04 11.51 -2.62
CA THR A 176 -19.05 10.90 -1.71
C THR A 176 -18.07 10.09 -2.56
N ALA A 177 -16.82 10.55 -2.64
CA ALA A 177 -15.77 9.94 -3.47
C ALA A 177 -14.85 9.04 -2.62
N TYR A 178 -15.43 7.97 -2.08
CA TYR A 178 -14.80 7.04 -1.15
C TYR A 178 -13.63 6.27 -1.78
N TYR A 179 -13.80 5.68 -2.96
CA TYR A 179 -12.70 4.94 -3.62
C TYR A 179 -11.54 5.86 -4.00
N ASP A 180 -11.85 7.06 -4.51
CA ASP A 180 -10.81 8.02 -4.86
C ASP A 180 -10.04 8.52 -3.64
N ALA A 181 -10.72 8.71 -2.50
CA ALA A 181 -10.04 9.10 -1.27
C ALA A 181 -8.96 8.06 -0.88
N LEU A 182 -9.30 6.77 -0.95
CA LEU A 182 -8.36 5.68 -0.66
C LEU A 182 -7.27 5.54 -1.73
N TYR A 183 -7.64 5.65 -3.00
CA TYR A 183 -6.70 5.57 -4.12
C TYR A 183 -5.65 6.68 -4.05
N TYR A 184 -6.07 7.94 -3.90
CA TYR A 184 -5.16 9.08 -3.85
C TYR A 184 -4.37 9.15 -2.54
N ALA A 185 -4.95 8.77 -1.40
CA ALA A 185 -4.19 8.58 -0.16
C ALA A 185 -3.06 7.57 -0.36
N THR A 186 -3.31 6.49 -1.10
CA THR A 186 -2.31 5.49 -1.43
C THR A 186 -1.26 6.04 -2.40
N MET A 187 -1.68 6.47 -3.59
CA MET A 187 -0.78 6.77 -4.70
C MET A 187 -0.03 8.10 -4.54
N LEU A 188 -0.66 9.13 -3.97
CA LEU A 188 -0.06 10.48 -3.89
C LEU A 188 0.65 10.74 -2.57
N LYS A 189 0.31 10.03 -1.50
CA LYS A 189 0.90 10.23 -0.16
C LYS A 189 1.74 9.05 0.29
N LEU A 190 1.21 7.82 0.22
CA LEU A 190 1.87 6.65 0.79
C LEU A 190 2.87 5.97 -0.17
N ALA A 191 2.67 6.02 -1.49
CA ALA A 191 3.58 5.42 -2.46
C ALA A 191 4.99 6.00 -2.35
N SER A 192 5.10 7.33 -2.27
CA SER A 192 6.36 8.07 -2.09
C SER A 192 6.83 8.16 -0.63
N ALA A 193 6.07 7.64 0.33
CA ALA A 193 6.41 7.74 1.72
C ALA A 193 7.43 6.66 2.12
N GLU A 194 8.55 7.11 2.68
CA GLU A 194 9.47 6.25 3.44
C GLU A 194 8.80 5.59 4.65
N GLY A 195 9.24 4.36 4.97
CA GLY A 195 8.80 3.63 6.15
C GLY A 195 8.40 2.19 5.80
N PRO A 196 8.75 1.20 6.66
CA PRO A 196 8.49 -0.21 6.35
C PRO A 196 7.00 -0.58 6.48
N ARG A 197 6.23 0.19 7.25
CA ARG A 197 4.81 -0.11 7.50
C ARG A 197 3.91 1.08 7.14
N LYS A 198 3.17 0.89 6.04
CA LYS A 198 2.19 1.84 5.51
C LYS A 198 0.78 1.29 5.72
N ALA A 199 -0.12 2.13 6.23
CA ALA A 199 -1.51 1.75 6.38
C ALA A 199 -2.45 2.95 6.23
N ILE A 200 -3.69 2.66 5.88
CA ILE A 200 -4.79 3.63 5.95
C ILE A 200 -5.76 3.16 7.02
N VAL A 201 -6.17 4.07 7.89
CA VAL A 201 -7.29 3.89 8.81
C VAL A 201 -8.41 4.79 8.33
N MET A 202 -9.53 4.19 7.90
CA MET A 202 -10.67 4.89 7.33
C MET A 202 -11.83 4.96 8.31
N PHE A 203 -12.49 6.11 8.38
CA PHE A 203 -13.67 6.37 9.21
C PHE A 203 -14.83 6.71 8.27
N SER A 204 -15.74 5.77 8.01
CA SER A 204 -16.80 5.93 6.98
C SER A 204 -17.91 4.88 7.12
N ASP A 205 -18.96 4.96 6.31
CA ASP A 205 -19.94 3.88 6.08
C ASP A 205 -19.60 2.99 4.86
N GLY A 206 -18.58 3.37 4.07
CA GLY A 206 -18.11 2.64 2.89
C GLY A 206 -18.92 2.88 1.63
N GLU A 207 -19.76 3.91 1.60
CA GLU A 207 -20.61 4.22 0.47
C GLU A 207 -19.93 5.16 -0.52
N ASP A 208 -20.04 4.86 -1.81
CA ASP A 208 -19.50 5.65 -2.92
C ASP A 208 -20.60 5.96 -3.94
N ASN A 209 -20.59 7.18 -4.49
CA ASN A 209 -21.45 7.54 -5.61
C ASN A 209 -20.81 8.54 -6.59
N SER A 210 -19.51 8.80 -6.47
CA SER A 210 -18.85 9.86 -7.25
C SER A 210 -17.36 9.62 -7.54
N SER A 211 -16.82 8.45 -7.16
CA SER A 211 -15.44 8.12 -7.51
C SER A 211 -15.29 7.81 -9.00
N ALA A 212 -14.15 8.19 -9.56
CA ALA A 212 -13.72 7.74 -10.88
C ALA A 212 -13.10 6.33 -10.81
N HIS A 213 -12.46 6.01 -9.68
CA HIS A 213 -11.94 4.67 -9.42
C HIS A 213 -13.00 3.76 -8.79
N HIS A 214 -12.76 2.46 -8.92
CA HIS A 214 -13.56 1.41 -8.33
C HIS A 214 -12.78 0.68 -7.24
N MET A 215 -13.49 -0.15 -6.48
CA MET A 215 -12.91 -0.95 -5.40
C MET A 215 -11.67 -1.76 -5.81
N LEU A 216 -11.65 -2.31 -7.03
CA LEU A 216 -10.51 -3.10 -7.51
C LEU A 216 -9.26 -2.25 -7.73
N ASP A 217 -9.41 -1.02 -8.23
CA ASP A 217 -8.28 -0.09 -8.42
C ASP A 217 -7.64 0.27 -7.08
N VAL A 218 -8.46 0.44 -6.04
CA VAL A 218 -7.98 0.68 -4.66
C VAL A 218 -7.23 -0.53 -4.12
N ILE A 219 -7.75 -1.74 -4.32
CA ILE A 219 -7.09 -2.99 -3.88
C ILE A 219 -5.75 -3.15 -4.61
N GLU A 220 -5.71 -2.93 -5.92
CA GLU A 220 -4.50 -3.02 -6.73
C GLU A 220 -3.45 -2.02 -6.25
N ALA A 221 -3.82 -0.73 -6.11
CA ALA A 221 -2.93 0.31 -5.61
C ALA A 221 -2.38 -0.05 -4.22
N ALA A 222 -3.26 -0.46 -3.30
CA ALA A 222 -2.86 -0.81 -1.94
C ALA A 222 -1.93 -2.04 -1.91
N GLN A 223 -2.20 -3.08 -2.69
CA GLN A 223 -1.36 -4.27 -2.75
C GLN A 223 0.01 -4.02 -3.40
N ARG A 224 0.08 -3.20 -4.46
CA ARG A 224 1.34 -2.78 -5.10
C ARG A 224 2.20 -1.97 -4.16
N GLU A 225 1.59 -1.04 -3.43
CA GLU A 225 2.29 -0.14 -2.51
C GLU A 225 2.46 -0.72 -1.09
N ASN A 226 2.05 -1.97 -0.86
CA ASN A 226 2.04 -2.63 0.44
C ASN A 226 1.39 -1.78 1.56
N VAL A 227 0.25 -1.17 1.24
CA VAL A 227 -0.59 -0.41 2.16
C VAL A 227 -1.71 -1.32 2.68
N ILE A 228 -1.82 -1.41 4.00
CA ILE A 228 -2.88 -2.18 4.66
C ILE A 228 -4.07 -1.25 4.96
N LEU A 229 -5.29 -1.65 4.63
CA LEU A 229 -6.49 -0.85 4.88
C LEU A 229 -7.23 -1.36 6.12
N PHE A 230 -7.53 -0.46 7.07
CA PHE A 230 -8.36 -0.72 8.25
C PHE A 230 -9.63 0.11 8.20
N GLY A 231 -10.77 -0.52 8.46
CA GLY A 231 -12.09 0.09 8.50
C GLY A 231 -12.57 0.35 9.93
N LEU A 232 -12.92 1.59 10.24
CA LEU A 232 -13.77 1.97 11.37
C LEU A 232 -15.11 2.43 10.78
N ARG A 233 -16.12 1.58 10.93
CA ARG A 233 -17.35 1.68 10.16
C ARG A 233 -18.48 2.29 10.97
N TYR A 234 -19.05 3.37 10.43
CA TYR A 234 -20.10 4.19 11.06
C TYR A 234 -21.37 4.12 10.21
N THR A 235 -22.11 3.03 10.35
CA THR A 235 -23.31 2.78 9.55
C THR A 235 -24.57 3.31 10.24
N GLU A 236 -25.19 4.37 9.73
CA GLU A 236 -26.51 4.79 10.20
C GLU A 236 -27.57 3.77 9.77
N THR A 237 -28.32 3.23 10.74
CA THR A 237 -29.41 2.28 10.48
C THR A 237 -30.75 3.00 10.35
N ALA A 238 -31.65 2.48 9.50
CA ALA A 238 -33.01 3.00 9.41
C ALA A 238 -33.79 2.78 10.72
N ARG A 239 -34.93 3.47 10.85
CA ARG A 239 -35.84 3.36 12.02
C ARG A 239 -36.08 1.89 12.40
N GLY A 240 -35.84 1.56 13.67
CA GLY A 240 -35.93 0.19 14.18
C GLY A 240 -34.66 -0.64 14.00
N GLY A 241 -33.51 -0.03 13.71
CA GLY A 241 -32.21 -0.71 13.62
C GLY A 241 -31.99 -1.49 12.32
N ARG A 242 -32.81 -1.25 11.29
CA ARG A 242 -32.81 -2.06 10.07
C ARG A 242 -31.78 -1.53 9.06
N LEU A 243 -30.91 -2.42 8.59
CA LEU A 243 -29.97 -2.09 7.51
C LEU A 243 -30.70 -1.96 6.17
N THR A 244 -30.42 -0.88 5.44
CA THR A 244 -30.84 -0.73 4.05
C THR A 244 -29.95 -1.58 3.12
N ALA A 245 -30.34 -1.70 1.85
CA ALA A 245 -29.49 -2.35 0.84
C ALA A 245 -28.16 -1.60 0.66
N ARG A 246 -28.23 -0.26 0.70
CA ARG A 246 -27.08 0.64 0.59
C ARG A 246 -26.10 0.41 1.75
N ASN A 247 -26.61 0.34 2.98
CA ASN A 247 -25.77 0.04 4.15
C ASN A 247 -25.10 -1.33 4.06
N ARG A 248 -25.83 -2.38 3.64
CA ARG A 248 -25.24 -3.71 3.46
C ARG A 248 -24.13 -3.73 2.42
N TYR A 249 -24.30 -2.97 1.35
CA TYR A 249 -23.28 -2.81 0.33
C TYR A 249 -22.02 -2.12 0.90
N GLY A 250 -22.16 -0.96 1.55
CA GLY A 250 -21.04 -0.25 2.18
C GLY A 250 -20.28 -1.11 3.20
N ILE A 251 -21.00 -1.85 4.07
CA ILE A 251 -20.40 -2.85 4.98
C ILE A 251 -19.57 -3.88 4.21
N SER A 252 -20.11 -4.43 3.12
CA SER A 252 -19.40 -5.44 2.33
C SER A 252 -18.17 -4.87 1.61
N VAL A 253 -18.21 -3.60 1.21
CA VAL A 253 -17.10 -2.89 0.57
C VAL A 253 -15.94 -2.71 1.56
N MET A 254 -16.20 -2.14 2.74
CA MET A 254 -15.15 -1.93 3.75
C MET A 254 -14.52 -3.25 4.20
N ALA A 255 -15.35 -4.27 4.46
CA ALA A 255 -14.88 -5.60 4.83
C ALA A 255 -14.02 -6.23 3.73
N ARG A 256 -14.36 -6.02 2.45
CA ARG A 256 -13.59 -6.54 1.32
C ARG A 256 -12.26 -5.81 1.15
N LEU A 257 -12.26 -4.47 1.19
CA LEU A 257 -11.03 -3.66 1.10
C LEU A 257 -10.04 -4.02 2.21
N ALA A 258 -10.52 -4.13 3.44
CA ALA A 258 -9.70 -4.54 4.57
C ALA A 258 -9.14 -5.96 4.38
N ARG A 259 -10.01 -6.94 4.07
CA ARG A 259 -9.58 -8.34 3.89
C ARG A 259 -8.57 -8.50 2.76
N ASP A 260 -8.84 -7.93 1.59
CA ASP A 260 -8.03 -8.16 0.39
C ASP A 260 -6.65 -7.46 0.50
N THR A 261 -6.51 -6.46 1.38
CA THR A 261 -5.23 -5.80 1.71
C THR A 261 -4.58 -6.28 3.00
N GLY A 262 -5.22 -7.21 3.73
CA GLY A 262 -4.69 -7.84 4.95
C GLY A 262 -4.99 -7.12 6.26
N GLY A 263 -5.86 -6.10 6.26
CA GLY A 263 -6.32 -5.39 7.45
C GLY A 263 -7.60 -5.95 8.07
N LEU A 264 -8.31 -5.11 8.83
CA LEU A 264 -9.52 -5.45 9.58
C LEU A 264 -10.59 -4.36 9.43
N ASP A 265 -11.86 -4.77 9.47
CA ASP A 265 -13.03 -3.87 9.50
C ASP A 265 -13.75 -4.03 10.85
N PHE A 266 -14.05 -2.92 11.50
CA PHE A 266 -14.71 -2.86 12.79
C PHE A 266 -15.99 -2.03 12.69
N ASP A 267 -17.08 -2.51 13.29
CA ASP A 267 -18.31 -1.74 13.43
C ASP A 267 -18.18 -0.81 14.63
N ALA A 268 -17.95 0.48 14.40
CA ALA A 268 -17.63 1.46 15.44
C ALA A 268 -18.78 1.67 16.44
N GLN A 269 -20.02 1.29 16.09
CA GLN A 269 -21.17 1.40 16.99
C GLN A 269 -21.38 0.18 17.87
N LYS A 270 -20.72 -0.95 17.57
CA LYS A 270 -20.89 -2.21 18.29
C LYS A 270 -19.62 -2.70 18.97
N ALA A 271 -18.47 -2.40 18.38
CA ALA A 271 -17.18 -2.81 18.89
C ALA A 271 -16.77 -1.96 20.09
N ASN A 272 -15.98 -2.55 20.98
CA ASN A 272 -15.13 -1.76 21.86
C ASN A 272 -14.02 -1.14 21.00
N LEU A 273 -14.10 0.16 20.76
CA LEU A 273 -13.15 0.85 19.89
C LEU A 273 -11.72 0.86 20.46
N HIS A 274 -11.57 0.89 21.78
CA HIS A 274 -10.24 0.79 22.39
C HIS A 274 -9.55 -0.54 22.03
N ASP A 275 -10.28 -1.66 22.17
CA ASP A 275 -9.75 -2.99 21.80
C ASP A 275 -9.47 -3.06 20.29
N SER A 276 -10.30 -2.39 19.48
CA SER A 276 -10.11 -2.31 18.02
C SER A 276 -8.84 -1.52 17.66
N PHE A 277 -8.58 -0.39 18.34
CA PHE A 277 -7.38 0.41 18.13
C PHE A 277 -6.12 -0.32 18.57
N GLN A 278 -6.16 -1.02 19.71
CA GLN A 278 -5.08 -1.89 20.15
C GLN A 278 -4.81 -2.99 19.12
N ALA A 279 -5.86 -3.65 18.61
CA ALA A 279 -5.69 -4.67 17.59
C ALA A 279 -5.05 -4.14 16.29
N ILE A 280 -5.39 -2.91 15.87
CA ILE A 280 -4.75 -2.23 14.73
C ILE A 280 -3.28 -1.94 15.04
N GLY A 281 -2.99 -1.32 16.19
CA GLY A 281 -1.63 -0.96 16.60
C GLY A 281 -0.71 -2.16 16.74
N GLU A 282 -1.18 -3.22 17.40
CA GLU A 282 -0.49 -4.50 17.53
C GLU A 282 -0.18 -5.11 16.15
N GLN A 283 -1.15 -5.19 15.26
CA GLN A 283 -0.96 -5.78 13.93
C GLN A 283 0.04 -4.96 13.09
N LEU A 284 0.01 -3.63 13.21
CA LEU A 284 0.92 -2.76 12.47
C LEU A 284 2.37 -2.84 13.00
N ARG A 285 2.54 -2.87 14.32
CA ARG A 285 3.87 -2.89 14.95
C ARG A 285 4.49 -4.27 15.03
N SER A 286 3.67 -5.31 15.10
CA SER A 286 4.09 -6.69 15.26
C SER A 286 3.53 -7.55 14.14
N SER A 287 4.40 -7.85 13.17
CA SER A 287 4.06 -8.69 12.03
C SER A 287 5.21 -9.64 11.74
N TYR A 288 4.88 -10.78 11.17
CA TYR A 288 5.87 -11.61 10.50
C TYR A 288 6.08 -11.06 9.10
N GLU A 289 7.32 -11.15 8.65
CA GLU A 289 7.69 -10.89 7.27
C GLU A 289 8.27 -12.17 6.70
N LEU A 290 7.75 -12.59 5.55
CA LEU A 290 8.34 -13.66 4.77
C LEU A 290 8.69 -13.17 3.38
N ALA A 291 9.66 -13.85 2.78
CA ALA A 291 9.94 -13.69 1.37
C ALA A 291 10.16 -15.04 0.70
N TYR A 292 9.73 -15.14 -0.55
CA TYR A 292 9.94 -16.31 -1.39
C TYR A 292 10.19 -15.88 -2.84
N HIS A 293 10.85 -16.75 -3.61
CA HIS A 293 11.01 -16.55 -5.04
C HIS A 293 9.80 -17.11 -5.76
N SER A 294 9.03 -16.24 -6.41
CA SER A 294 7.84 -16.68 -7.13
C SER A 294 8.20 -17.44 -8.39
N THR A 295 7.50 -18.55 -8.63
CA THR A 295 7.56 -19.33 -9.86
C THR A 295 6.52 -18.93 -10.89
N VAL A 296 5.59 -18.02 -10.55
CA VAL A 296 4.57 -17.54 -11.51
C VAL A 296 5.16 -16.46 -12.45
N PRO A 297 4.61 -16.29 -13.66
CA PRO A 297 5.08 -15.27 -14.60
C PRO A 297 4.96 -13.85 -14.03
N SER A 298 5.92 -12.97 -14.32
CA SER A 298 5.77 -11.54 -14.02
C SER A 298 5.12 -10.87 -15.23
N ASP A 299 3.80 -10.85 -15.27
CA ASP A 299 3.00 -10.41 -16.43
C ASP A 299 2.13 -9.18 -16.14
N GLY A 300 2.32 -8.56 -14.97
CA GLY A 300 1.51 -7.43 -14.52
C GLY A 300 0.11 -7.83 -14.02
N THR A 301 -0.24 -9.11 -14.05
CA THR A 301 -1.55 -9.61 -13.62
C THR A 301 -1.58 -9.92 -12.13
N PHE A 302 -2.78 -10.19 -11.62
CA PHE A 302 -3.01 -10.53 -10.23
C PHE A 302 -2.66 -12.00 -9.96
N HIS A 303 -1.78 -12.21 -9.01
CA HIS A 303 -1.43 -13.54 -8.48
C HIS A 303 -2.01 -13.70 -7.09
N LYS A 304 -2.71 -14.81 -6.88
CA LYS A 304 -3.34 -15.13 -5.60
C LYS A 304 -2.28 -15.65 -4.64
N LEU A 305 -2.21 -15.00 -3.47
CA LEU A 305 -1.34 -15.38 -2.38
C LEU A 305 -2.15 -16.00 -1.25
N VAL A 306 -1.70 -17.15 -0.76
CA VAL A 306 -2.28 -17.80 0.41
C VAL A 306 -1.17 -18.21 1.37
N ILE A 307 -1.20 -17.63 2.57
CA ILE A 307 -0.37 -18.08 3.69
C ILE A 307 -1.28 -18.85 4.65
N ARG A 308 -0.95 -20.11 4.92
CA ARG A 308 -1.69 -20.97 5.85
C ARG A 308 -0.81 -21.34 7.02
N ALA A 309 -1.38 -21.26 8.21
CA ALA A 309 -0.80 -21.91 9.37
C ALA A 309 -1.06 -23.42 9.31
N LYS A 310 -0.04 -24.23 9.59
CA LYS A 310 -0.17 -25.70 9.66
C LYS A 310 -0.88 -26.16 10.92
N LYS A 311 -0.81 -25.37 12.00
CA LYS A 311 -1.49 -25.63 13.26
C LYS A 311 -2.95 -25.18 13.19
N PRO A 312 -3.91 -25.99 13.68
CA PRO A 312 -5.32 -25.59 13.72
C PRO A 312 -5.54 -24.44 14.71
N GLY A 313 -6.63 -23.69 14.51
CA GLY A 313 -7.02 -22.58 15.40
C GLY A 313 -6.22 -21.29 15.21
N LEU A 314 -5.33 -21.24 14.21
CA LEU A 314 -4.57 -20.04 13.86
C LEU A 314 -5.19 -19.33 12.66
N ILE A 315 -5.41 -18.03 12.80
CA ILE A 315 -5.97 -17.16 11.77
C ILE A 315 -4.86 -16.27 11.23
N VAL A 316 -4.46 -16.51 9.98
CA VAL A 316 -3.47 -15.69 9.28
C VAL A 316 -4.15 -14.51 8.61
N ARG A 317 -3.66 -13.29 8.86
CA ARG A 317 -4.10 -12.05 8.22
C ARG A 317 -2.99 -11.51 7.32
N THR A 318 -3.26 -11.52 6.03
CA THR A 318 -2.35 -11.07 4.98
C THR A 318 -3.15 -10.60 3.77
N LYS A 319 -2.51 -9.86 2.85
CA LYS A 319 -3.09 -9.52 1.55
C LYS A 319 -3.43 -10.79 0.78
N THR A 320 -4.52 -10.77 0.02
CA THR A 320 -5.01 -11.95 -0.72
C THR A 320 -4.23 -12.25 -2.00
N GLY A 321 -3.33 -11.35 -2.40
CA GLY A 321 -2.52 -11.47 -3.59
C GLY A 321 -1.58 -10.29 -3.78
N TYR A 322 -0.94 -10.28 -4.94
CA TYR A 322 -0.06 -9.22 -5.40
C TYR A 322 -0.11 -9.16 -6.92
N PHE A 323 0.45 -8.10 -7.49
CA PHE A 323 0.56 -7.94 -8.94
C PHE A 323 2.01 -8.13 -9.36
N GLY A 324 2.26 -8.93 -10.40
CA GLY A 324 3.59 -9.09 -10.98
C GLY A 324 4.17 -7.74 -11.41
N ARG A 325 5.49 -7.54 -11.28
CA ARG A 325 6.14 -6.32 -11.79
C ARG A 325 6.26 -6.41 -13.31
N GLN A 326 5.92 -5.32 -14.01
CA GLN A 326 6.18 -5.19 -15.45
C GLN A 326 7.65 -4.91 -15.73
#